data_AF-A0A525WMN9-F1
#
_entry.id   AF-A0A525WMN9-F1
#
_cell.length_a   1.000
_cell.length_b   1.000
_cell.length_c   1.000
_cell.angle_alpha   90.00
_cell.angle_beta   90.00
_cell.angle_gamma   90.00
#
_symmetry.space_group_name_H-M   'P 1'
#
loop_
_entity.id
_entity.type
_entity.pdbx_description
1 polymer ?
#
loop_
_entity_poly.entity_id
_entity_poly.type
_entity_poly.pdbx_seq_one_letter_code
_entity_poly.pdbx_strand_id
1 'polypeptide(L)'
;MATDQFKLLSAYAGVTSMKDALADERGKRLLWLEILVNDQLDLTPWLHDTAVQAAYQKACRWFTTYRSLITTLVVRTPLPPDPGPIDQRDYRTVMEALRFVSAHH
;
A
#
# COMPACT_ATOMS: atom_id res chain seq x y z
N MET A 1 13.23 -10.54 -14.66
CA MET A 1 13.24 -10.02 -13.28
C MET A 1 12.29 -8.85 -13.26
N ALA A 2 11.12 -9.01 -12.64
CA ALA A 2 10.21 -7.88 -12.47
C ALA A 2 10.85 -6.97 -11.41
N THR A 3 11.29 -5.79 -11.82
CA THR A 3 11.59 -4.71 -10.88
C THR A 3 10.26 -4.26 -10.31
N ASP A 4 9.91 -4.75 -9.11
CA ASP A 4 8.80 -4.20 -8.32
C ASP A 4 9.13 -2.73 -8.01
N GLN A 5 8.65 -1.82 -8.86
CA GLN A 5 8.92 -0.41 -8.69
C GLN A 5 7.98 0.15 -7.63
N PHE A 6 8.55 0.53 -6.49
CA PHE A 6 7.79 1.20 -5.44
C PHE A 6 7.43 2.64 -5.83
N LYS A 7 6.19 3.03 -5.54
CA LYS A 7 5.68 4.40 -5.72
C LYS A 7 5.90 5.25 -4.46
N LEU A 8 5.58 4.70 -3.28
CA LEU A 8 5.65 5.41 -2.00
C LEU A 8 6.91 5.03 -1.21
N LEU A 9 7.25 3.74 -1.12
CA LEU A 9 8.38 3.31 -0.29
C LEU A 9 9.72 3.89 -0.75
N SER A 10 9.92 4.01 -2.06
CA SER A 10 11.09 4.67 -2.64
C SER A 10 11.14 6.16 -2.29
N ALA A 11 10.01 6.88 -2.45
CA ALA A 11 9.92 8.32 -2.22
C ALA A 11 9.97 8.72 -0.74
N TYR A 12 9.29 7.97 0.14
CA TYR A 12 9.11 8.34 1.55
C TYR A 12 10.07 7.63 2.50
N ALA A 13 10.59 6.46 2.13
CA ALA A 13 11.51 5.68 2.98
C ALA A 13 12.89 5.45 2.34
N GLY A 14 13.11 5.83 1.07
CA GLY A 14 14.37 5.56 0.37
C GLY A 14 14.60 4.07 0.10
N VAL A 15 13.54 3.26 0.20
CA VAL A 15 13.60 1.80 0.10
C VAL A 15 13.41 1.38 -1.35
N THR A 16 14.27 0.46 -1.82
CA THR A 16 14.26 0.00 -3.23
C THR A 16 13.96 -1.48 -3.39
N SER A 17 13.88 -2.24 -2.29
CA SER A 17 13.50 -3.65 -2.31
C SER A 17 12.54 -4.00 -1.17
N MET A 18 11.71 -5.03 -1.37
CA MET A 18 10.78 -5.50 -0.34
C MET A 18 11.53 -6.01 0.90
N LYS A 19 12.71 -6.61 0.71
CA LYS A 19 13.57 -7.05 1.82
C LYS A 19 13.99 -5.86 2.68
N ASP A 20 14.37 -4.74 2.07
CA ASP A 20 14.72 -3.51 2.80
C ASP A 20 13.49 -2.90 3.47
N ALA A 21 12.32 -2.95 2.82
CA ALA A 21 11.06 -2.48 3.40
C ALA A 21 10.70 -3.25 4.67
N LEU A 22 10.96 -4.56 4.69
CA LEU A 22 10.70 -5.43 5.85
C LEU A 22 11.81 -5.33 6.91
N ALA A 23 13.04 -4.97 6.54
CA ALA A 23 14.12 -4.75 7.50
C ALA A 23 13.92 -3.42 8.27
N ASP A 24 13.32 -2.41 7.63
CA ASP A 24 13.15 -1.07 8.19
C ASP A 24 11.75 -0.85 8.82
N GLU A 25 11.71 -0.26 10.02
CA GLU A 25 10.44 -0.02 10.73
C GLU A 25 9.53 0.99 10.04
N ARG A 26 10.10 1.99 9.34
CA ARG A 26 9.33 2.94 8.55
C ARG A 26 8.82 2.28 7.27
N GLY A 27 9.64 1.44 6.64
CA GLY A 27 9.25 0.59 5.49
C GLY A 27 8.03 -0.26 5.80
N LYS A 28 8.07 -1.06 6.88
CA LYS A 28 6.95 -1.88 7.34
C LYS A 28 5.66 -1.06 7.56
N ARG A 29 5.79 0.12 8.18
CA ARG A 29 4.64 1.00 8.49
C ARG A 29 4.00 1.60 7.25
N LEU A 30 4.76 1.80 6.18
CA LEU A 30 4.26 2.39 4.93
C LEU A 30 3.85 1.32 3.90
N LEU A 31 4.23 0.06 4.10
CA LEU A 31 3.97 -1.03 3.16
C LEU A 31 2.48 -1.17 2.79
N TRP A 32 1.57 -1.01 3.75
CA TRP A 32 0.14 -1.12 3.46
C TRP A 32 -0.37 0.00 2.53
N LEU A 33 0.24 1.20 2.58
CA LEU A 33 -0.08 2.28 1.64
C LEU A 33 0.45 1.95 0.24
N GLU A 34 1.65 1.36 0.16
CA GLU A 34 2.20 0.88 -1.11
C GLU A 34 1.24 -0.12 -1.77
N ILE A 35 0.78 -1.13 -1.03
CA ILE A 35 -0.20 -2.13 -1.50
C ILE A 35 -1.52 -1.48 -1.93
N LEU A 36 -1.95 -0.43 -1.21
CA LEU A 36 -3.20 0.27 -1.50
C LEU A 36 -3.16 1.00 -2.84
N VAL A 37 -2.01 1.56 -3.23
CA VAL A 37 -1.87 2.46 -4.39
C VAL A 37 -1.08 1.86 -5.57
N ASN A 38 -0.44 0.71 -5.36
CA ASN A 38 0.39 0.03 -6.34
C ASN A 38 -0.11 -1.40 -6.55
N ASP A 39 -0.77 -1.64 -7.68
CA ASP A 39 -1.29 -2.97 -8.03
C ASP A 39 -0.30 -3.83 -8.81
N GLN A 40 0.87 -3.31 -9.14
CA GLN A 40 1.94 -4.04 -9.83
C GLN A 40 2.91 -4.75 -8.88
N LEU A 41 2.75 -4.54 -7.56
CA LEU A 41 3.62 -5.12 -6.55
C LEU A 41 3.39 -6.63 -6.42
N ASP A 42 4.40 -7.44 -6.71
CA ASP A 42 4.33 -8.89 -6.49
C ASP A 42 4.52 -9.25 -5.01
N LEU A 43 3.40 -9.50 -4.32
CA LEU A 43 3.40 -9.93 -2.93
C LEU A 43 3.57 -11.44 -2.76
N THR A 44 3.44 -12.23 -3.83
CA THR A 44 3.46 -13.71 -3.79
C THR A 44 4.63 -14.29 -2.98
N PRO A 45 5.89 -13.86 -3.19
CA PRO A 45 7.01 -14.41 -2.43
C PRO A 45 7.00 -14.03 -0.94
N TRP A 46 6.22 -13.03 -0.54
CA TRP A 46 6.22 -12.45 0.80
C TRP A 46 4.95 -12.76 1.61
N LEU A 47 4.00 -13.52 1.04
CA LEU A 47 2.74 -13.86 1.70
C LEU A 47 2.90 -14.68 3.00
N HIS A 48 4.06 -15.27 3.24
CA HIS A 48 4.38 -16.00 4.47
C HIS A 48 4.81 -15.07 5.63
N ASP A 49 5.12 -13.81 5.33
CA ASP A 49 5.52 -12.81 6.32
C ASP A 49 4.30 -12.15 6.97
N THR A 50 4.25 -12.16 8.30
CA THR A 50 3.11 -11.65 9.06
C THR A 50 2.95 -10.13 8.94
N ALA A 51 4.03 -9.38 8.75
CA ALA A 51 3.96 -7.94 8.51
C ALA A 51 3.33 -7.64 7.14
N VAL A 52 3.63 -8.46 6.13
CA VAL A 52 3.02 -8.33 4.79
C VAL A 52 1.55 -8.69 4.83
N GLN A 53 1.18 -9.77 5.51
CA GLN A 53 -0.22 -10.15 5.69
C GLN A 53 -1.02 -9.04 6.41
N ALA A 54 -0.47 -8.49 7.49
CA ALA A 54 -1.11 -7.39 8.22
C ALA A 54 -1.24 -6.13 7.35
N ALA A 55 -0.21 -5.80 6.58
CA ALA A 55 -0.23 -4.68 5.65
C ALA A 55 -1.27 -4.88 4.53
N TYR A 56 -1.33 -6.07 3.94
CA TYR A 56 -2.30 -6.44 2.92
C TYR A 56 -3.72 -6.34 3.45
N GLN A 57 -3.99 -6.91 4.63
CA GLN A 57 -5.32 -6.83 5.24
C GLN A 57 -5.73 -5.38 5.51
N LYS A 58 -4.82 -4.56 6.05
CA LYS A 58 -5.08 -3.14 6.27
C LYS A 58 -5.41 -2.42 4.95
N ALA A 59 -4.66 -2.68 3.88
CA ALA A 59 -4.93 -2.13 2.56
C ALA A 59 -6.33 -2.56 2.04
N CYS A 60 -6.72 -3.83 2.19
CA CYS A 60 -8.05 -4.31 1.81
C CYS A 60 -9.17 -3.58 2.54
N ARG A 61 -9.03 -3.32 3.85
CA ARG A 61 -10.02 -2.58 4.64
C ARG A 61 -10.16 -1.15 4.16
N TRP A 62 -9.04 -0.45 4.01
CA TRP A 62 -9.03 0.91 3.48
C TRP A 62 -9.61 1.00 2.08
N PHE A 63 -9.27 0.06 1.20
CA PHE A 63 -9.84 -0.03 -0.13
C PHE A 63 -11.34 -0.29 -0.10
N THR A 64 -11.82 -1.14 0.81
CA THR A 64 -13.25 -1.43 0.94
C THR A 64 -14.02 -0.20 1.40
N THR A 65 -13.53 0.50 2.42
CA THR A 65 -14.19 1.71 2.96
C THR A 65 -14.20 2.87 1.96
N TYR A 66 -13.10 3.09 1.22
CA TYR A 66 -12.95 4.23 0.32
C TYR A 66 -12.88 3.82 -1.16
N ARG A 67 -13.53 2.71 -1.51
CA ARG A 67 -13.44 2.08 -2.85
C ARG A 67 -13.62 3.08 -3.97
N SER A 68 -14.75 3.81 -3.95
CA SER A 68 -15.08 4.77 -5.01
C SER A 68 -14.04 5.87 -5.16
N LEU A 69 -13.52 6.40 -4.05
CA LEU A 69 -12.49 7.44 -4.08
C LEU A 69 -11.18 6.89 -4.65
N ILE A 70 -10.72 5.74 -4.17
CA ILE A 70 -9.46 5.14 -4.60
C ILE A 70 -9.52 4.74 -6.06
N THR A 71 -10.61 4.12 -6.52
CA THR A 71 -10.76 3.75 -7.94
C THR A 71 -10.87 4.94 -8.88
N THR A 72 -11.26 6.11 -8.36
CA THR A 72 -11.28 7.36 -9.16
C THR A 72 -9.89 7.98 -9.26
N LEU A 73 -9.07 7.87 -8.21
CA LEU A 73 -7.74 8.49 -8.15
C LEU A 73 -6.61 7.59 -8.66
N VAL A 74 -6.79 6.27 -8.57
CA VAL A 74 -5.76 5.28 -8.90
C VAL A 74 -6.41 4.18 -9.75
N VAL A 75 -5.90 4.01 -10.97
CA VAL A 75 -6.27 2.89 -11.83
C VAL A 75 -5.62 1.65 -11.24
N ARG A 76 -6.43 0.75 -10.67
CA ARG A 76 -5.95 -0.49 -10.06
C ARG A 76 -6.96 -1.61 -10.12
N THR A 77 -6.48 -2.84 -10.09
CA THR A 77 -7.33 -4.01 -9.85
C THR A 77 -7.95 -3.95 -8.44
N PRO A 78 -9.26 -4.19 -8.26
CA PRO A 78 -9.90 -4.13 -6.95
C PRO A 78 -9.26 -5.08 -5.93
N LEU A 79 -9.03 -4.62 -4.70
CA LEU A 79 -8.64 -5.54 -3.61
C LEU A 79 -9.85 -6.36 -3.14
N PRO A 80 -9.61 -7.54 -2.55
CA PRO A 80 -10.66 -8.30 -1.89
C PRO A 80 -11.41 -7.45 -0.85
N PRO A 81 -12.75 -7.57 -0.77
CA PRO A 81 -13.53 -6.83 0.20
C PRO A 81 -13.22 -7.31 1.62
N ASP A 82 -12.90 -6.37 2.51
CA ASP A 82 -12.77 -6.57 3.95
C ASP A 82 -13.47 -5.40 4.66
N PRO A 83 -14.70 -5.59 5.19
CA PRO A 83 -15.45 -4.54 5.89
C PRO A 83 -14.96 -4.30 7.34
N GLY A 84 -13.77 -4.79 7.70
CA GLY A 84 -13.19 -4.59 9.02
C GLY A 84 -12.94 -3.11 9.37
N PRO A 85 -12.74 -2.81 10.67
CA PRO A 85 -12.55 -1.44 11.13
C PRO A 85 -11.25 -0.84 10.60
N ILE A 86 -11.29 0.46 10.33
CA ILE A 86 -10.13 1.29 9.98
C ILE A 86 -9.80 2.27 11.10
N ASP A 87 -8.52 2.60 11.26
CA ASP A 87 -8.08 3.64 12.19
C ASP A 87 -8.15 5.01 11.50
N GLN A 88 -9.10 5.85 11.91
CA GLN A 88 -9.28 7.18 11.33
C GLN A 88 -8.06 8.10 11.51
N ARG A 89 -7.12 7.79 12.41
CA ARG A 89 -5.87 8.53 12.56
C ARG A 89 -4.98 8.46 11.31
N ASP A 90 -5.10 7.40 10.53
CA ASP A 90 -4.35 7.23 9.27
C ASP A 90 -4.97 7.99 8.10
N TYR A 91 -6.19 8.54 8.24
CA TYR A 91 -6.92 9.18 7.14
C TYR A 91 -6.10 10.24 6.42
N ARG A 92 -5.45 11.13 7.18
CA ARG A 92 -4.61 12.18 6.60
C ARG A 92 -3.48 11.59 5.76
N THR A 93 -2.78 10.60 6.29
CA THR A 93 -1.68 9.92 5.62
C THR A 93 -2.14 9.26 4.33
N VAL A 94 -3.32 8.63 4.32
CA VAL A 94 -3.90 8.02 3.12
C VAL A 94 -4.21 9.08 2.07
N MET A 95 -4.83 10.19 2.45
CA MET A 95 -5.14 11.27 1.51
C MET A 95 -3.87 11.89 0.93
N GLU A 96 -2.82 12.06 1.73
CA GLU A 96 -1.51 12.53 1.26
C GLU A 96 -0.88 11.54 0.27
N ALA A 97 -0.90 10.24 0.58
CA ALA A 97 -0.40 9.20 -0.31
C ALA A 97 -1.16 9.13 -1.64
N LEU A 98 -2.49 9.18 -1.61
CA LEU A 98 -3.33 9.19 -2.82
C LEU A 98 -3.07 10.44 -3.67
N ARG A 99 -2.96 11.62 -3.04
CA ARG A 99 -2.60 12.86 -3.75
C ARG A 99 -1.25 12.75 -4.41
N PHE A 100 -0.24 12.28 -3.67
CA PHE A 100 1.11 12.08 -4.20
C PHE A 100 1.08 11.18 -5.44
N VAL A 101 0.45 10.01 -5.34
CA VAL A 101 0.38 9.06 -6.45
C VAL A 101 -0.41 9.63 -7.62
N SER A 102 -1.53 10.31 -7.39
CA SER A 102 -2.32 10.94 -8.46
C SER A 102 -1.58 12.07 -9.20
N ALA A 103 -0.65 12.76 -8.52
CA ALA A 103 0.12 13.86 -9.10
C ALA A 103 1.36 13.39 -9.88
N HIS A 104 1.82 12.16 -9.64
CA HIS A 104 3.01 11.56 -10.25
C HIS A 104 2.67 10.34 -11.12
N HIS A 105 1.42 10.27 -11.60
CA HIS A 105 0.87 9.16 -12.39
C HIS A 105 1.01 9.37 -13.90
#